data_AF-K1SJ33-F1
#
_entry.id   AF-K1SJ33-F1
#
_cell.length_a   1.000
_cell.length_b   1.000
_cell.length_c   1.000
_cell.angle_alpha   90.00
_cell.angle_beta   90.00
_cell.angle_gamma   90.00
#
_symmetry.space_group_name_H-M   'P 1'
#
loop_
_entity.id
_entity.type
_entity.pdbx_description
1 polymer ?
#
loop_
_entity_poly.entity_id
_entity_poly.type
_entity_poly.pdbx_seq_one_letter_code
_entity_poly.pdbx_strand_id
1 'polypeptide(L)'
;IQHLSSVEHDYLTDGFWAQSREEELPNENLNVKFLKRMEDITERLAAGESREEILEKARENGRYKASIEQMYYGNQQFLFVYEQFDDVRLVGTPPSSIGKFGGDTDNWAWPRHTGDFSMFRIYADKDNRPAAYSPDNVPYRSKKHFKISTEGIQEGDFTMIYGFPGNTQEYILSDAVDYIVHRSDPMKIRIRTERLDRINAAQEKDPAMRIMYAAINAGISNAWKKWQGEALGLTRLNTVASKQEYEQAFQAWAQDKPEYRDVLKELKAEYARIFDAYFALELMSETIRTGELNRIYNRPSFGD
;
A
#
# COMPACT_ATOMS: atom_id res chain seq x y z
N ILE A 1 5.08 -13.03 9.52
CA ILE A 1 5.87 -14.24 9.13
C ILE A 1 7.35 -14.03 9.42
N GLN A 2 8.09 -13.16 8.72
CA GLN A 2 9.52 -12.91 9.03
C GLN A 2 9.77 -12.59 10.51
N HIS A 3 9.00 -11.68 11.11
CA HIS A 3 9.11 -11.32 12.53
C HIS A 3 8.85 -12.47 13.50
N LEU A 4 8.16 -13.53 13.05
CA LEU A 4 7.89 -14.74 13.83
C LEU A 4 8.90 -15.85 13.54
N SER A 5 9.74 -15.69 12.51
CA SER A 5 10.71 -16.72 12.10
C SER A 5 12.01 -16.55 12.87
N SER A 6 12.68 -17.66 13.16
CA SER A 6 14.02 -17.70 13.75
C SER A 6 14.88 -18.71 12.98
N VAL A 7 16.15 -18.86 13.36
CA VAL A 7 17.01 -19.93 12.80
C VAL A 7 16.47 -21.31 13.16
N GLU A 8 15.88 -21.46 14.35
CA GLU A 8 15.31 -22.72 14.83
C GLU A 8 13.92 -23.00 14.23
N HIS A 9 13.19 -21.94 13.86
CA HIS A 9 11.85 -22.00 13.30
C HIS A 9 11.73 -21.10 12.06
N ASP A 10 12.24 -21.59 10.92
CA ASP A 10 12.26 -20.83 9.66
C ASP A 10 10.94 -20.97 8.88
N TYR A 11 9.92 -20.27 9.34
CA TYR A 11 8.60 -20.26 8.69
C TYR A 11 8.61 -19.63 7.28
N LEU A 12 9.68 -18.92 6.90
CA LEU A 12 9.81 -18.40 5.54
C LEU A 12 10.20 -19.52 4.58
N THR A 13 11.15 -20.38 4.97
CA THR A 13 11.61 -21.49 4.14
C THR A 13 10.62 -22.65 4.16
N ASP A 14 10.11 -23.01 5.34
CA ASP A 14 9.35 -24.25 5.54
C ASP A 14 7.83 -24.04 5.54
N GLY A 15 7.38 -22.79 5.68
CA GLY A 15 5.99 -22.46 5.95
C GLY A 15 5.62 -22.73 7.41
N PHE A 16 4.34 -22.56 7.74
CA PHE A 16 3.81 -22.80 9.08
C PHE A 16 2.35 -23.23 8.99
N TRP A 17 1.93 -24.17 9.82
CA TRP A 17 0.55 -24.66 9.91
C TRP A 17 0.21 -25.10 11.33
N ALA A 18 -0.51 -24.25 12.06
CA ALA A 18 -1.01 -24.58 13.39
C ALA A 18 -2.01 -25.75 13.31
N GLN A 19 -1.79 -26.81 14.08
CA GLN A 19 -2.67 -27.98 14.15
C GLN A 19 -3.83 -27.78 15.13
N SER A 20 -3.70 -26.80 16.03
CA SER A 20 -4.74 -26.41 16.98
C SER A 20 -4.75 -24.89 17.21
N ARG A 21 -5.73 -24.38 17.96
CA ARG A 21 -5.81 -22.93 18.27
C ARG A 21 -4.71 -22.47 19.20
N GLU A 22 -4.24 -23.36 20.06
CA GLU A 22 -3.17 -23.14 21.03
C GLU A 22 -1.82 -22.97 20.33
N GLU A 23 -1.66 -23.54 19.14
CA GLU A 23 -0.45 -23.41 18.31
C GLU A 23 -0.44 -22.13 17.44
N GLU A 24 -1.55 -21.39 17.34
CA GLU A 24 -1.62 -20.17 16.54
C GLU A 24 -0.73 -19.07 17.13
N LEU A 25 0.19 -18.52 16.32
CA LEU A 25 1.24 -17.63 16.82
C LEU A 25 0.75 -16.18 16.97
N PRO A 26 0.83 -15.57 18.17
CA PRO A 26 0.47 -14.17 18.36
C PRO A 26 1.42 -13.24 17.59
N ASN A 27 0.87 -12.14 17.07
CA ASN A 27 1.65 -11.12 16.35
C ASN A 27 1.54 -9.79 17.07
N GLU A 28 2.66 -9.32 17.64
CA GLU A 28 2.72 -7.98 18.19
C GLU A 28 2.60 -6.93 17.07
N ASN A 29 1.89 -5.83 17.35
CA ASN A 29 1.68 -4.70 16.44
C ASN A 29 0.91 -5.01 15.14
N LEU A 30 0.30 -6.19 15.01
CA LEU A 30 -0.62 -6.52 13.92
C LEU A 30 -2.06 -6.24 14.37
N ASN A 31 -2.81 -5.49 13.57
CA ASN A 31 -4.22 -5.24 13.82
C ASN A 31 -5.07 -5.46 12.58
N VAL A 32 -6.34 -5.79 12.79
CA VAL A 32 -7.37 -5.83 11.74
C VAL A 32 -8.49 -4.86 12.10
N LYS A 33 -8.93 -4.07 11.13
CA LYS A 33 -9.98 -3.06 11.31
C LYS A 33 -11.22 -3.41 10.49
N PHE A 34 -12.38 -3.40 11.14
CA PHE A 34 -13.67 -3.48 10.47
C PHE A 34 -14.28 -2.08 10.34
N LEU A 35 -14.58 -1.67 9.11
CA LEU A 35 -15.34 -0.43 8.87
C LEU A 35 -16.75 -0.57 9.43
N LYS A 36 -17.10 0.29 10.38
CA LYS A 36 -18.42 0.31 11.04
C LYS A 36 -19.38 1.25 10.36
N ARG A 37 -18.89 2.44 10.01
CA ARG A 37 -19.64 3.44 9.26
C ARG A 37 -18.67 4.39 8.55
N MET A 38 -19.19 4.96 7.48
CA MET A 38 -18.57 6.03 6.71
C MET A 38 -19.61 7.15 6.60
N GLU A 39 -19.18 8.39 6.76
CA GLU A 39 -20.06 9.56 6.74
C GLU A 39 -19.38 10.70 5.98
N ASP A 40 -20.10 11.34 5.05
CA ASP A 40 -19.66 12.60 4.46
C ASP A 40 -19.86 13.71 5.50
N ILE A 41 -18.76 14.35 5.92
CA ILE A 41 -18.75 15.41 6.92
C ILE A 41 -18.35 16.77 6.34
N THR A 42 -18.37 16.90 5.01
CA THR A 42 -17.92 18.11 4.31
C THR A 42 -18.68 19.34 4.78
N GLU A 43 -20.01 19.29 4.81
CA GLU A 43 -20.87 20.40 5.27
C GLU A 43 -20.68 20.72 6.75
N ARG A 44 -20.40 19.72 7.59
CA ARG A 44 -20.16 19.91 9.02
C ARG A 44 -18.89 20.70 9.27
N LEU A 45 -17.83 20.38 8.53
CA LEU A 45 -16.58 21.13 8.56
C LEU A 45 -16.75 22.54 7.99
N ALA A 46 -17.48 22.69 6.89
CA ALA A 46 -17.79 24.00 6.30
C ALA A 46 -18.61 24.89 7.26
N ALA A 47 -19.48 24.30 8.06
CA ALA A 47 -20.23 24.98 9.13
C ALA A 47 -19.38 25.33 10.37
N GLY A 48 -18.09 24.96 10.40
CA GLY A 48 -17.15 25.32 11.46
C GLY A 48 -17.03 24.29 12.59
N GLU A 49 -17.58 23.08 12.45
CA GLU A 49 -17.34 22.02 13.45
C GLU A 49 -15.85 21.59 13.41
N SER A 50 -15.21 21.48 14.58
CA SER A 50 -13.80 21.10 14.68
C SER A 50 -13.60 19.64 14.26
N ARG A 51 -12.53 19.37 13.50
CA ARG A 51 -12.11 18.01 13.13
C ARG A 51 -11.88 17.15 14.38
N GLU A 52 -11.26 17.72 15.40
CA GLU A 52 -10.95 17.07 16.67
C GLU A 52 -12.23 16.68 17.41
N GLU A 53 -13.21 17.57 17.48
CA GLU A 53 -14.50 17.29 18.11
C GLU A 53 -15.28 16.18 17.39
N ILE A 54 -15.29 16.19 16.04
CA ILE A 54 -15.92 15.13 15.24
C ILE A 54 -15.26 13.79 15.53
N LEU A 55 -13.92 13.75 15.52
CA LEU A 55 -13.15 12.54 15.79
C LEU A 55 -13.38 12.02 17.21
N GLU A 56 -13.40 12.90 18.21
CA GLU A 56 -13.56 12.50 19.60
C GLU A 56 -14.95 11.90 19.85
N LYS A 57 -16.00 12.54 19.34
CA LYS A 57 -17.36 11.99 19.35
C LYS A 57 -17.41 10.63 18.65
N ALA A 58 -16.77 10.51 17.48
CA ALA A 58 -16.78 9.29 16.69
C ALA A 58 -16.01 8.11 17.31
N ARG A 59 -15.03 8.38 18.17
CA ARG A 59 -14.25 7.36 18.88
C ARG A 59 -15.03 6.70 20.01
N GLU A 60 -16.12 7.31 20.49
CA GLU A 60 -16.93 6.81 21.61
C GLU A 60 -16.06 6.43 22.82
N ASN A 61 -15.35 7.40 23.41
CA ASN A 61 -14.42 7.20 24.53
C ASN A 61 -13.32 6.15 24.25
N GLY A 62 -12.78 6.16 23.03
CA GLY A 62 -11.68 5.28 22.61
C GLY A 62 -12.10 3.88 22.18
N ARG A 63 -13.40 3.55 22.21
CA ARG A 63 -13.95 2.28 21.71
C ARG A 63 -13.64 2.04 20.23
N TYR A 64 -13.72 3.09 19.42
CA TYR A 64 -13.47 3.02 17.99
C TYR A 64 -12.22 3.80 17.60
N LYS A 65 -11.63 3.42 16.47
CA LYS A 65 -10.67 4.26 15.77
C LYS A 65 -11.44 5.08 14.74
N ALA A 66 -11.14 6.37 14.68
CA ALA A 66 -11.75 7.27 13.69
C ALA A 66 -10.65 8.02 12.93
N SER A 67 -10.86 8.19 11.63
CA SER A 67 -10.05 9.08 10.79
C SER A 67 -10.94 9.90 9.87
N ILE A 68 -10.47 11.09 9.50
CA ILE A 68 -11.10 11.93 8.49
C ILE A 68 -10.18 11.94 7.28
N GLU A 69 -10.62 11.32 6.20
CA GLU A 69 -9.87 11.24 4.94
C GLU A 69 -10.40 12.23 3.92
N GLN A 70 -9.49 12.76 3.10
CA GLN A 70 -9.83 13.64 2.00
C GLN A 70 -10.18 12.81 0.76
N MET A 71 -11.31 13.13 0.14
CA MET A 71 -11.73 12.58 -1.15
C MET A 71 -11.78 13.71 -2.18
N TYR A 72 -11.59 13.36 -3.46
CA TYR A 72 -11.60 14.31 -4.58
C TYR A 72 -10.68 15.52 -4.35
N TYR A 73 -9.43 15.26 -3.96
CA TYR A 73 -8.43 16.29 -3.65
C TYR A 73 -8.86 17.31 -2.59
N GLY A 74 -9.67 16.87 -1.62
CA GLY A 74 -10.11 17.67 -0.49
C GLY A 74 -11.48 18.33 -0.66
N ASN A 75 -12.10 18.24 -1.85
CA ASN A 75 -13.46 18.71 -2.08
C ASN A 75 -14.52 17.96 -1.26
N GLN A 76 -14.19 16.76 -0.79
CA GLN A 76 -15.02 16.05 0.18
C GLN A 76 -14.16 15.53 1.34
N GLN A 77 -14.77 15.47 2.52
CA GLN A 77 -14.15 15.00 3.75
C GLN A 77 -15.02 13.88 4.32
N PHE A 78 -14.46 12.67 4.41
CA PHE A 78 -15.18 11.51 4.91
C PHE A 78 -14.65 11.08 6.26
N LEU A 79 -15.55 10.93 7.23
CA LEU A 79 -15.28 10.29 8.50
C LEU A 79 -15.40 8.78 8.33
N PHE A 80 -14.33 8.06 8.66
CA PHE A 80 -14.32 6.60 8.75
C PHE A 80 -14.23 6.19 10.21
N VAL A 81 -15.12 5.31 10.65
CA VAL A 81 -15.12 4.75 12.01
C VAL A 81 -14.90 3.24 11.93
N TYR A 82 -13.87 2.78 12.64
CA TYR A 82 -13.40 1.41 12.63
C TYR A 82 -13.45 0.78 14.02
N GLU A 83 -13.82 -0.50 14.05
CA GLU A 83 -13.59 -1.38 15.19
C GLU A 83 -12.29 -2.15 14.92
N GLN A 84 -11.27 -1.89 15.74
CA GLN A 84 -9.91 -2.44 15.57
C GLN A 84 -9.71 -3.61 16.52
N PHE A 85 -9.22 -4.74 16.03
CA PHE A 85 -8.81 -5.90 16.84
C PHE A 85 -7.29 -6.01 16.82
N ASP A 86 -6.68 -6.10 18.01
CA ASP A 86 -5.23 -6.09 18.20
C ASP A 86 -4.63 -7.47 18.55
N ASP A 87 -5.48 -8.48 18.77
CA ASP A 87 -5.06 -9.88 18.90
C ASP A 87 -5.33 -10.63 17.57
N VAL A 88 -4.31 -10.68 16.72
CA VAL A 88 -4.37 -11.32 15.40
C VAL A 88 -3.25 -12.35 15.32
N ARG A 89 -3.61 -13.62 15.16
CA ARG A 89 -2.67 -14.75 15.25
C ARG A 89 -2.45 -15.40 13.89
N LEU A 90 -1.22 -15.81 13.62
CA LEU A 90 -0.88 -16.56 12.41
C LEU A 90 -1.39 -17.99 12.57
N VAL A 91 -2.16 -18.45 11.59
CA VAL A 91 -2.71 -19.82 11.53
C VAL A 91 -1.91 -20.66 10.55
N GLY A 92 -1.58 -20.10 9.39
CA GLY A 92 -0.79 -20.83 8.43
C GLY A 92 -0.27 -19.97 7.28
N THR A 93 0.83 -20.42 6.68
CA THR A 93 1.42 -19.82 5.49
C THR A 93 2.20 -20.88 4.72
N PRO A 94 2.13 -20.92 3.38
CA PRO A 94 2.96 -21.81 2.60
C PRO A 94 4.44 -21.40 2.69
N PRO A 95 5.38 -22.31 2.38
CA PRO A 95 6.78 -21.95 2.21
C PRO A 95 6.95 -20.89 1.12
N SER A 96 7.98 -20.05 1.21
CA SER A 96 8.25 -18.97 0.24
C SER A 96 8.44 -19.50 -1.19
N SER A 97 8.88 -20.75 -1.36
CA SER A 97 8.96 -21.42 -2.65
C SER A 97 7.60 -21.54 -3.36
N ILE A 98 6.49 -21.52 -2.62
CA ILE A 98 5.11 -21.51 -3.14
C ILE A 98 4.54 -20.09 -3.06
N GLY A 99 4.60 -19.47 -1.88
CA GLY A 99 3.99 -18.16 -1.61
C GLY A 99 4.62 -17.02 -2.43
N LYS A 100 5.85 -17.21 -2.91
CA LYS A 100 6.58 -16.26 -3.76
C LYS A 100 7.23 -16.97 -4.95
N PHE A 101 6.63 -18.05 -5.44
CA PHE A 101 7.11 -18.75 -6.64
C PHE A 101 7.32 -17.78 -7.81
N GLY A 102 8.44 -17.92 -8.52
CA GLY A 102 8.88 -17.01 -9.59
C GLY A 102 9.61 -15.76 -9.09
N GLY A 103 9.55 -15.47 -7.79
CA GLY A 103 10.28 -14.39 -7.13
C GLY A 103 10.14 -13.05 -7.85
N ASP A 104 11.27 -12.37 -8.03
CA ASP A 104 11.29 -11.12 -8.77
C ASP A 104 10.87 -11.31 -10.22
N THR A 105 11.37 -12.33 -10.94
CA THR A 105 11.13 -12.57 -12.37
C THR A 105 9.65 -12.48 -12.72
N ASP A 106 8.79 -13.17 -11.97
CA ASP A 106 7.35 -13.23 -12.24
C ASP A 106 6.56 -12.08 -11.60
N ASN A 107 7.20 -11.24 -10.78
CA ASN A 107 6.54 -10.08 -10.18
C ASN A 107 6.08 -9.10 -11.29
N TRP A 108 4.81 -8.67 -11.21
CA TRP A 108 4.11 -7.90 -12.25
C TRP A 108 3.89 -8.59 -13.61
N ALA A 109 4.10 -9.91 -13.70
CA ALA A 109 3.89 -10.68 -14.92
C ALA A 109 2.60 -11.53 -14.90
N TRP A 110 2.04 -11.73 -16.09
CA TRP A 110 1.05 -12.76 -16.40
C TRP A 110 1.53 -13.50 -17.67
N PRO A 111 1.49 -14.84 -17.75
CA PRO A 111 0.94 -15.83 -16.81
C PRO A 111 1.63 -15.87 -15.44
N ARG A 112 0.92 -16.33 -14.40
CA ARG A 112 1.41 -16.37 -13.02
C ARG A 112 1.05 -17.70 -12.36
N HIS A 113 1.97 -18.22 -11.54
CA HIS A 113 1.85 -19.54 -10.89
C HIS A 113 2.13 -19.50 -9.37
N THR A 114 1.97 -18.33 -8.74
CA THR A 114 2.28 -18.11 -7.33
C THR A 114 1.08 -18.42 -6.44
N GLY A 115 1.28 -19.20 -5.37
CA GLY A 115 0.28 -19.45 -4.32
C GLY A 115 0.35 -18.41 -3.21
N ASP A 116 0.16 -17.13 -3.53
CA ASP A 116 0.39 -16.01 -2.62
C ASP A 116 -0.77 -15.83 -1.62
N PHE A 117 -0.70 -16.54 -0.48
CA PHE A 117 -1.64 -16.37 0.62
C PHE A 117 -1.00 -16.63 1.98
N SER A 118 -1.64 -16.09 3.02
CA SER A 118 -1.40 -16.48 4.41
C SER A 118 -2.72 -16.39 5.19
N MET A 119 -2.83 -17.16 6.25
CA MET A 119 -4.04 -17.31 7.04
C MET A 119 -3.81 -16.79 8.45
N PHE A 120 -4.69 -15.90 8.88
CA PHE A 120 -4.70 -15.35 10.23
C PHE A 120 -6.07 -15.54 10.86
N ARG A 121 -6.11 -15.48 12.19
CA ARG A 121 -7.35 -15.48 12.97
C ARG A 121 -7.38 -14.29 13.90
N ILE A 122 -8.53 -13.62 13.92
CA ILE A 122 -8.83 -12.53 14.85
C ILE A 122 -9.33 -13.15 16.15
N TYR A 123 -8.78 -12.69 17.27
CA TYR A 123 -9.20 -13.03 18.62
C TYR A 123 -9.88 -11.83 19.29
N ALA A 124 -10.76 -12.12 20.24
CA ALA A 124 -11.60 -11.15 20.94
C ALA A 124 -11.75 -11.55 22.40
N ASP A 125 -12.25 -10.63 23.22
CA ASP A 125 -12.66 -10.98 24.58
C ASP A 125 -13.87 -11.94 24.60
N LYS A 126 -14.27 -12.38 25.79
CA LYS A 126 -15.42 -13.29 25.99
C LYS A 126 -16.75 -12.70 25.50
N ASP A 127 -16.85 -11.38 25.41
CA ASP A 127 -18.00 -10.64 24.91
C ASP A 127 -17.92 -10.37 23.40
N ASN A 128 -16.93 -10.95 22.71
CA ASN A 128 -16.67 -10.81 21.28
C ASN A 128 -16.29 -9.37 20.85
N ARG A 129 -15.66 -8.60 21.75
CA ARG A 129 -15.18 -7.24 21.52
C ARG A 129 -13.66 -7.23 21.29
N PRO A 130 -13.13 -6.17 20.66
CA PRO A 130 -11.70 -5.93 20.61
C PRO A 130 -11.02 -6.01 21.97
N ALA A 131 -9.89 -6.70 22.00
CA ALA A 131 -9.02 -6.77 23.16
C ALA A 131 -7.56 -6.79 22.71
N ALA A 132 -6.67 -6.34 23.60
CA ALA A 132 -5.26 -6.67 23.50
C ALA A 132 -5.06 -8.19 23.64
N TYR A 133 -3.88 -8.67 23.27
CA TYR A 133 -3.53 -10.07 23.43
C TYR A 133 -3.76 -10.57 24.86
N SER A 134 -4.42 -11.72 24.97
CA SER A 134 -4.56 -12.49 26.20
C SER A 134 -4.64 -13.98 25.86
N PRO A 135 -4.04 -14.87 26.67
CA PRO A 135 -4.24 -16.30 26.52
C PRO A 135 -5.71 -16.73 26.66
N ASP A 136 -6.53 -15.93 27.37
CA ASP A 136 -7.96 -16.20 27.58
C ASP A 136 -8.87 -15.68 26.45
N ASN A 137 -8.32 -14.96 25.47
CA ASN A 137 -9.10 -14.48 24.33
C ASN A 137 -9.61 -15.67 23.51
N VAL A 138 -10.78 -15.49 22.90
CA VAL A 138 -11.43 -16.52 22.08
C VAL A 138 -11.51 -16.07 20.63
N PRO A 139 -11.60 -17.00 19.66
CA PRO A 139 -11.80 -16.65 18.26
C PRO A 139 -12.98 -15.71 18.05
N TYR A 140 -12.74 -14.61 17.35
CA TYR A 140 -13.77 -13.63 17.01
C TYR A 140 -14.88 -14.28 16.17
N ARG A 141 -16.12 -14.07 16.60
CA ARG A 141 -17.33 -14.48 15.90
C ARG A 141 -17.80 -13.35 15.00
N SER A 142 -17.46 -13.44 13.71
CA SER A 142 -17.88 -12.49 12.69
C SER A 142 -19.40 -12.48 12.49
N LYS A 143 -20.00 -11.31 12.26
CA LYS A 143 -21.42 -11.23 11.86
C LYS A 143 -21.70 -11.87 10.50
N LYS A 144 -20.73 -11.79 9.58
CA LYS A 144 -20.75 -12.38 8.23
C LYS A 144 -19.32 -12.76 7.83
N HIS A 145 -19.20 -13.80 7.03
CA HIS A 145 -17.98 -14.20 6.33
C HIS A 145 -18.34 -14.70 4.92
N PHE A 146 -17.39 -14.65 4.00
CA PHE A 146 -17.58 -15.18 2.65
C PHE A 146 -17.55 -16.70 2.67
N LYS A 147 -18.43 -17.32 1.88
CA LYS A 147 -18.34 -18.75 1.58
C LYS A 147 -17.32 -18.93 0.46
N ILE A 148 -16.51 -19.99 0.55
CA ILE A 148 -15.54 -20.34 -0.48
C ILE A 148 -16.20 -21.31 -1.45
N SER A 149 -16.26 -20.96 -2.74
CA SER A 149 -16.70 -21.88 -3.78
C SER A 149 -15.53 -22.77 -4.22
N THR A 150 -15.83 -24.01 -4.60
CA THR A 150 -14.88 -24.98 -5.17
C THR A 150 -15.26 -25.39 -6.60
N GLU A 151 -16.23 -24.71 -7.20
CA GLU A 151 -16.80 -25.05 -8.52
C GLU A 151 -15.89 -24.65 -9.70
N GLY A 152 -14.81 -23.90 -9.43
CA GLY A 152 -13.92 -23.35 -10.46
C GLY A 152 -14.36 -21.97 -10.96
N ILE A 153 -13.64 -21.44 -11.95
CA ILE A 153 -13.90 -20.17 -12.62
C ILE A 153 -13.74 -20.34 -14.13
N GLN A 154 -14.47 -19.54 -14.92
CA GLN A 154 -14.43 -19.55 -16.37
C GLN A 154 -14.18 -18.14 -16.93
N GLU A 155 -13.71 -18.07 -18.18
CA GLU A 155 -13.55 -16.80 -18.87
C GLU A 155 -14.92 -16.10 -19.03
N GLY A 156 -14.98 -14.82 -18.66
CA GLY A 156 -16.21 -14.02 -18.70
C GLY A 156 -17.05 -14.05 -17.42
N ASP A 157 -16.67 -14.84 -16.40
CA ASP A 157 -17.37 -14.84 -15.11
C ASP A 157 -17.33 -13.47 -14.43
N PHE A 158 -18.48 -13.06 -13.89
CA PHE A 158 -18.57 -11.83 -13.12
C PHE A 158 -17.65 -11.91 -11.90
N THR A 159 -16.76 -10.93 -11.77
CA THR A 159 -15.81 -10.84 -10.67
C THR A 159 -15.97 -9.50 -9.96
N MET A 160 -16.12 -9.54 -8.64
CA MET A 160 -16.14 -8.36 -7.79
C MET A 160 -14.98 -8.41 -6.81
N ILE A 161 -14.17 -7.35 -6.79
CA ILE A 161 -13.07 -7.18 -5.86
C ILE A 161 -13.45 -6.06 -4.88
N TYR A 162 -13.28 -6.33 -3.59
CA TYR A 162 -13.50 -5.35 -2.52
C TYR A 162 -12.27 -5.31 -1.63
N GLY A 163 -11.78 -4.10 -1.35
CA GLY A 163 -10.57 -3.88 -0.57
C GLY A 163 -10.29 -2.41 -0.33
N PHE A 164 -9.07 -2.11 0.11
CA PHE A 164 -8.62 -0.77 0.47
C PHE A 164 -7.51 -0.32 -0.50
N PRO A 165 -7.85 0.17 -1.71
CA PRO A 165 -6.85 0.70 -2.64
C PRO A 165 -6.12 1.88 -1.99
N GLY A 166 -4.79 1.89 -2.07
CA GLY A 166 -3.96 2.87 -1.35
C GLY A 166 -4.02 4.28 -1.93
N ASN A 167 -3.64 4.44 -3.20
CA ASN A 167 -3.62 5.73 -3.89
C ASN A 167 -3.79 5.53 -5.40
N THR A 168 -4.52 6.46 -6.02
CA THR A 168 -4.53 6.65 -7.48
C THR A 168 -4.38 8.14 -7.79
N GLN A 169 -3.93 8.45 -9.00
CA GLN A 169 -3.69 9.81 -9.47
C GLN A 169 -4.45 10.09 -10.77
N GLU A 170 -5.73 9.72 -10.80
CA GLU A 170 -6.54 9.73 -12.04
C GLU A 170 -6.75 11.13 -12.64
N TYR A 171 -6.63 12.20 -11.85
CA TYR A 171 -6.94 13.56 -12.29
C TYR A 171 -5.69 14.44 -12.47
N ILE A 172 -4.50 13.84 -12.52
CA ILE A 172 -3.28 14.58 -12.87
C ILE A 172 -3.32 15.01 -14.33
N LEU A 173 -2.64 16.12 -14.61
CA LEU A 173 -2.53 16.67 -15.95
C LEU A 173 -1.56 15.85 -16.82
N SER A 174 -1.72 15.99 -18.13
CA SER A 174 -0.82 15.49 -19.17
C SER A 174 0.62 15.87 -18.92
N ASP A 175 0.90 17.10 -18.46
CA ASP A 175 2.24 17.57 -18.09
C ASP A 175 2.86 16.70 -16.97
N ALA A 176 2.06 16.26 -15.99
CA ALA A 176 2.53 15.38 -14.92
C ALA A 176 2.77 13.95 -15.42
N VAL A 177 1.91 13.43 -16.29
CA VAL A 177 2.11 12.12 -16.93
C VAL A 177 3.37 12.15 -17.81
N ASP A 178 3.57 13.21 -18.57
CA ASP A 178 4.75 13.42 -19.41
C ASP A 178 6.03 13.46 -18.56
N TYR A 179 6.00 14.21 -17.46
CA TYR A 179 7.08 14.23 -16.47
C TYR A 179 7.39 12.82 -15.92
N ILE A 180 6.36 12.04 -15.57
CA ILE A 180 6.54 10.66 -15.06
C ILE A 180 7.26 9.81 -16.11
N VAL A 181 6.75 9.79 -17.34
CA VAL A 181 7.25 8.93 -18.43
C VAL A 181 8.66 9.31 -18.87
N HIS A 182 8.93 10.60 -19.05
CA HIS A 182 10.15 11.06 -19.70
C HIS A 182 11.26 11.47 -18.73
N ARG A 183 10.95 11.71 -17.44
CA ARG A 183 11.92 12.24 -16.49
C ARG A 183 11.98 11.48 -15.17
N SER A 184 10.85 11.28 -14.51
CA SER A 184 10.81 10.66 -13.17
C SER A 184 11.17 9.18 -13.22
N ASP A 185 10.37 8.36 -13.90
CA ASP A 185 10.54 6.92 -13.91
C ASP A 185 11.87 6.49 -14.53
N PRO A 186 12.33 7.05 -15.68
CA PRO A 186 13.65 6.69 -16.22
C PRO A 186 14.80 6.93 -15.24
N MET A 187 14.78 8.03 -14.49
CA MET A 187 15.80 8.34 -13.49
C MET A 187 15.73 7.36 -12.32
N LYS A 188 14.53 7.10 -11.78
CA LYS A 188 14.34 6.16 -10.67
C LYS A 188 14.72 4.72 -11.04
N ILE A 189 14.32 4.27 -12.24
CA ILE A 189 14.65 2.96 -12.80
C ILE A 189 16.16 2.82 -12.90
N ARG A 190 16.87 3.82 -13.45
CA ARG A 190 18.32 3.78 -13.58
C ARG A 190 19.01 3.64 -12.22
N ILE A 191 18.66 4.48 -11.24
CA ILE A 191 19.27 4.44 -9.90
C ILE A 191 19.05 3.08 -9.24
N ARG A 192 17.83 2.53 -9.31
CA ARG A 192 17.54 1.23 -8.73
C ARG A 192 18.23 0.08 -9.46
N THR A 193 18.37 0.16 -10.78
CA THR A 193 19.13 -0.81 -11.57
C THR A 193 20.58 -0.88 -11.05
N GLU A 194 21.27 0.26 -10.95
CA GLU A 194 22.65 0.31 -10.47
C GLU A 194 22.80 -0.22 -9.03
N ARG A 195 21.80 -0.01 -8.18
CA ARG A 195 21.77 -0.56 -6.81
C ARG A 195 21.56 -2.07 -6.80
N LEU A 196 20.57 -2.57 -7.55
CA LEU A 196 20.26 -3.99 -7.64
C LEU A 196 21.43 -4.77 -8.20
N ASP A 197 22.11 -4.27 -9.24
CA ASP A 197 23.29 -4.92 -9.82
C ASP A 197 24.38 -5.17 -8.77
N ARG A 198 24.64 -4.17 -7.91
CA ARG A 198 25.63 -4.28 -6.83
C ARG A 198 25.19 -5.23 -5.73
N ILE A 199 23.92 -5.17 -5.33
CA ILE A 199 23.37 -6.04 -4.29
C ILE A 199 23.37 -7.49 -4.77
N ASN A 200 22.87 -7.76 -5.98
CA ASN A 200 22.86 -9.08 -6.59
C ASN A 200 24.28 -9.67 -6.67
N ALA A 201 25.25 -8.90 -7.17
CA ALA A 201 26.64 -9.35 -7.24
C ALA A 201 27.27 -9.65 -5.86
N ALA A 202 26.79 -9.01 -4.78
CA ALA A 202 27.23 -9.32 -3.42
C ALA A 202 26.53 -10.58 -2.86
N GLN A 203 25.22 -10.72 -3.09
CA GLN A 203 24.44 -11.88 -2.66
C GLN A 203 24.85 -13.18 -3.36
N GLU A 204 25.28 -13.11 -4.62
CA GLU A 204 25.80 -14.26 -5.36
C GLU A 204 27.13 -14.80 -4.78
N LYS A 205 27.93 -13.93 -4.15
CA LYS A 205 29.25 -14.28 -3.63
C LYS A 205 29.23 -14.81 -2.20
N ASP A 206 28.22 -14.45 -1.41
CA ASP A 206 28.16 -14.78 0.02
C ASP A 206 26.73 -15.11 0.47
N PRO A 207 26.47 -16.36 0.91
CA PRO A 207 25.19 -16.76 1.48
C PRO A 207 24.72 -15.90 2.68
N ALA A 208 25.63 -15.35 3.48
CA ALA A 208 25.29 -14.45 4.58
C ALA A 208 24.76 -13.10 4.04
N MET A 209 25.38 -12.56 2.99
CA MET A 209 24.89 -11.37 2.29
C MET A 209 23.53 -11.62 1.64
N ARG A 210 23.31 -12.82 1.07
CA ARG A 210 22.02 -13.23 0.52
C ARG A 210 20.91 -13.06 1.56
N ILE A 211 21.08 -13.61 2.77
CA ILE A 211 20.10 -13.51 3.86
C ILE A 211 19.95 -12.05 4.30
N MET A 212 21.05 -11.36 4.56
CA MET A 212 21.04 -9.99 5.11
C MET A 212 20.37 -8.97 4.18
N TYR A 213 20.58 -9.09 2.86
CA TYR A 213 20.03 -8.16 1.87
C TYR A 213 18.71 -8.60 1.23
N ALA A 214 18.19 -9.80 1.53
CA ALA A 214 16.99 -10.33 0.87
C ALA A 214 15.79 -9.36 0.90
N ALA A 215 15.48 -8.80 2.07
CA ALA A 215 14.36 -7.87 2.24
C ALA A 215 14.62 -6.52 1.55
N ILE A 216 15.87 -6.03 1.59
CA ILE A 216 16.25 -4.77 0.93
C ILE A 216 16.15 -4.93 -0.59
N ASN A 217 16.69 -6.03 -1.14
CA ASN A 217 16.63 -6.34 -2.56
C ASN A 217 15.18 -6.40 -3.04
N ALA A 218 14.34 -7.23 -2.39
CA ALA A 218 12.93 -7.37 -2.76
C ALA A 218 12.17 -6.03 -2.73
N GLY A 219 12.44 -5.18 -1.73
CA GLY A 219 11.84 -3.84 -1.65
C GLY A 219 12.31 -2.89 -2.77
N ILE A 220 13.58 -2.97 -3.18
CA ILE A 220 14.12 -2.18 -4.29
C ILE A 220 13.52 -2.67 -5.62
N SER A 221 13.61 -3.99 -5.86
CA SER A 221 13.14 -4.68 -7.07
C SER A 221 11.64 -4.46 -7.32
N ASN A 222 10.81 -4.52 -6.28
CA ASN A 222 9.36 -4.36 -6.45
C ASN A 222 8.97 -3.01 -7.07
N ALA A 223 9.50 -1.88 -6.56
CA ALA A 223 9.20 -0.58 -7.14
C ALA A 223 9.93 -0.37 -8.48
N TRP A 224 11.14 -0.92 -8.63
CA TRP A 224 11.89 -0.88 -9.89
C TRP A 224 11.11 -1.52 -11.04
N LYS A 225 10.48 -2.68 -10.81
CA LYS A 225 9.60 -3.33 -11.79
C LYS A 225 8.29 -2.56 -12.00
N LYS A 226 7.68 -2.06 -10.92
CA LYS A 226 6.48 -1.24 -11.02
C LYS A 226 6.67 -0.05 -11.96
N TRP A 227 7.75 0.71 -11.81
CA TRP A 227 8.02 1.87 -12.66
C TRP A 227 8.35 1.51 -14.11
N GLN A 228 9.00 0.37 -14.36
CA GLN A 228 9.15 -0.14 -15.73
C GLN A 228 7.79 -0.45 -16.37
N GLY A 229 6.89 -1.09 -15.61
CA GLY A 229 5.54 -1.38 -16.06
C GLY A 229 4.69 -0.12 -16.27
N GLU A 230 4.80 0.85 -15.37
CA GLU A 230 4.13 2.15 -15.44
C GLU A 230 4.57 2.93 -16.68
N ALA A 231 5.88 3.14 -16.87
CA ALA A 231 6.42 3.82 -18.05
C ALA A 231 6.03 3.11 -19.36
N LEU A 232 6.12 1.77 -19.40
CA LEU A 232 5.72 0.98 -20.57
C LEU A 232 4.21 1.11 -20.86
N GLY A 233 3.38 1.01 -19.82
CA GLY A 233 1.93 1.10 -19.93
C GLY A 233 1.49 2.48 -20.42
N LEU A 234 1.98 3.55 -19.79
CA LEU A 234 1.69 4.93 -20.17
C LEU A 234 2.11 5.24 -21.61
N THR A 235 3.28 4.74 -22.02
CA THR A 235 3.77 4.92 -23.40
C THR A 235 2.90 4.14 -24.40
N ARG A 236 2.64 2.85 -24.13
CA ARG A 236 1.89 1.97 -25.03
C ARG A 236 0.45 2.43 -25.23
N LEU A 237 -0.18 2.95 -24.17
CA LEU A 237 -1.55 3.45 -24.20
C LEU A 237 -1.66 4.92 -24.65
N ASN A 238 -0.54 5.56 -24.97
CA ASN A 238 -0.48 6.98 -25.32
C ASN A 238 -1.21 7.87 -24.29
N THR A 239 -0.98 7.61 -23.00
CA THR A 239 -1.77 8.23 -21.92
C THR A 239 -1.59 9.75 -21.87
N VAL A 240 -0.43 10.27 -22.25
CA VAL A 240 -0.20 11.73 -22.36
C VAL A 240 -1.20 12.36 -23.32
N ALA A 241 -1.37 11.80 -24.53
CA ALA A 241 -2.31 12.31 -25.52
C ALA A 241 -3.76 12.22 -25.03
N SER A 242 -4.14 11.09 -24.42
CA SER A 242 -5.48 10.93 -23.86
C SER A 242 -5.78 11.97 -22.77
N LYS A 243 -4.79 12.32 -21.92
CA LYS A 243 -4.94 13.40 -20.94
C LYS A 243 -5.04 14.78 -21.60
N GLN A 244 -4.29 15.04 -22.67
CA GLN A 244 -4.42 16.29 -23.43
C GLN A 244 -5.81 16.45 -24.05
N GLU A 245 -6.39 15.38 -24.58
CA GLU A 245 -7.78 15.38 -25.08
C GLU A 245 -8.79 15.67 -23.96
N TYR A 246 -8.62 15.03 -22.80
CA TYR A 246 -9.43 15.29 -21.62
C TYR A 246 -9.34 16.75 -21.16
N GLU A 247 -8.14 17.32 -21.13
CA GLU A 247 -7.90 18.72 -20.78
C GLU A 247 -8.54 19.69 -21.77
N GLN A 248 -8.48 19.40 -23.07
CA GLN A 248 -9.14 20.21 -24.10
C GLN A 248 -10.66 20.20 -23.91
N ALA A 249 -11.25 19.03 -23.64
CA ALA A 249 -12.67 18.90 -23.34
C ALA A 249 -13.05 19.67 -22.06
N PHE A 250 -12.23 19.57 -21.01
CA PHE A 250 -12.43 20.35 -19.77
C PHE A 250 -12.37 21.85 -20.03
N GLN A 251 -11.37 22.34 -20.77
CA GLN A 251 -11.21 23.75 -21.07
C GLN A 251 -12.37 24.30 -21.91
N ALA A 252 -12.93 23.49 -22.82
CA ALA A 252 -14.13 23.85 -23.57
C ALA A 252 -15.37 23.94 -22.66
N TRP A 253 -15.53 22.96 -21.76
CA TRP A 253 -16.61 22.95 -20.77
C TRP A 253 -16.53 24.11 -19.75
N ALA A 254 -15.32 24.58 -19.44
CA ALA A 254 -15.06 25.62 -18.45
C ALA A 254 -15.23 27.07 -18.96
N GLN A 255 -15.40 27.29 -20.27
CA GLN A 255 -15.37 28.64 -20.87
C GLN A 255 -16.36 29.63 -20.24
N ASP A 256 -17.57 29.16 -19.95
CA ASP A 256 -18.65 29.96 -19.37
C ASP A 256 -18.69 29.95 -17.83
N LYS A 257 -17.72 29.30 -17.18
CA LYS A 257 -17.62 29.14 -15.72
C LYS A 257 -16.38 29.87 -15.20
N PRO A 258 -16.51 31.13 -14.72
CA PRO A 258 -15.37 31.93 -14.26
C PRO A 258 -14.46 31.22 -13.27
N GLU A 259 -15.02 30.39 -12.38
CA GLU A 259 -14.32 29.63 -11.36
C GLU A 259 -13.45 28.49 -11.90
N TYR A 260 -13.70 27.99 -13.11
CA TYR A 260 -12.95 26.88 -13.73
C TYR A 260 -12.12 27.32 -14.93
N ARG A 261 -12.46 28.46 -15.54
CA ARG A 261 -11.89 28.93 -16.83
C ARG A 261 -10.37 28.93 -16.84
N ASP A 262 -9.74 29.37 -15.75
CA ASP A 262 -8.29 29.54 -15.66
C ASP A 262 -7.59 28.40 -14.89
N VAL A 263 -8.33 27.46 -14.29
CA VAL A 263 -7.77 26.40 -13.42
C VAL A 263 -6.72 25.57 -14.17
N LEU A 264 -7.01 25.15 -15.40
CA LEU A 264 -6.06 24.34 -16.18
C LEU A 264 -4.77 25.11 -16.45
N LYS A 265 -4.89 26.38 -16.83
CA LYS A 265 -3.74 27.28 -17.09
C LYS A 265 -2.90 27.47 -15.84
N GLU A 266 -3.52 27.72 -14.70
CA GLU A 266 -2.85 27.93 -13.42
C GLU A 266 -2.14 26.66 -12.94
N LEU A 267 -2.79 25.50 -13.03
CA LEU A 267 -2.19 24.22 -12.67
C LEU A 267 -0.98 23.88 -13.55
N LYS A 268 -1.07 24.10 -14.87
CA LYS A 268 0.08 23.88 -15.79
C LYS A 268 1.24 24.81 -15.46
N ALA A 269 0.96 26.08 -15.17
CA ALA A 269 2.00 27.02 -14.74
C ALA A 269 2.69 26.54 -13.46
N GLU A 270 1.92 25.99 -12.52
CA GLU A 270 2.47 25.51 -11.25
C GLU A 270 3.28 24.21 -11.40
N TYR A 271 2.83 23.28 -12.24
CA TYR A 271 3.63 22.12 -12.62
C TYR A 271 4.97 22.53 -13.23
N ALA A 272 4.96 23.44 -14.21
CA ALA A 272 6.16 23.95 -14.85
C ALA A 272 7.12 24.61 -13.83
N ARG A 273 6.58 25.33 -12.83
CA ARG A 273 7.38 25.96 -11.78
C ARG A 273 8.03 24.93 -10.84
N ILE A 274 7.32 23.86 -10.49
CA ILE A 274 7.74 22.95 -9.41
C ILE A 274 8.53 21.72 -9.89
N PHE A 275 8.45 21.34 -11.17
CA PHE A 275 9.03 20.06 -11.65
C PHE A 275 10.52 19.88 -11.36
N ASP A 276 11.34 20.94 -11.45
CA ASP A 276 12.77 20.82 -11.13
C ASP A 276 13.03 20.56 -9.64
N ALA A 277 12.30 21.26 -8.77
CA ALA A 277 12.39 21.04 -7.33
C ALA A 277 11.87 19.65 -6.94
N TYR A 278 10.78 19.22 -7.59
CA TYR A 278 10.21 17.89 -7.38
C TYR A 278 11.17 16.80 -7.83
N PHE A 279 11.79 16.94 -9.01
CA PHE A 279 12.81 16.02 -9.51
C PHE A 279 14.02 15.92 -8.58
N ALA A 280 14.51 17.05 -8.07
CA ALA A 280 15.60 17.06 -7.10
C ALA A 280 15.22 16.31 -5.80
N LEU A 281 13.99 16.49 -5.31
CA LEU A 281 13.49 15.79 -4.14
C LEU A 281 13.38 14.27 -4.37
N GLU A 282 12.88 13.85 -5.53
CA GLU A 282 12.80 12.43 -5.91
C GLU A 282 14.20 11.81 -6.01
N LEU A 283 15.13 12.50 -6.66
CA LEU A 283 16.52 12.08 -6.79
C LEU A 283 17.18 11.92 -5.40
N MET A 284 17.01 12.89 -4.50
CA MET A 284 17.53 12.81 -3.13
C MET A 284 16.88 11.65 -2.34
N SER A 285 15.62 11.35 -2.62
CA SER A 285 14.90 10.25 -1.95
C SER A 285 15.40 8.88 -2.43
N GLU A 286 15.67 8.72 -3.72
CA GLU A 286 16.19 7.47 -4.29
C GLU A 286 17.70 7.24 -4.07
N THR A 287 18.44 8.28 -3.69
CA THR A 287 19.89 8.20 -3.44
C THR A 287 20.25 8.38 -1.96
N ILE A 288 20.17 9.60 -1.45
CA ILE A 288 20.66 9.98 -0.12
C ILE A 288 19.80 9.36 0.97
N ARG A 289 18.47 9.54 0.93
CA ARG A 289 17.58 9.13 2.02
C ARG A 289 17.41 7.61 2.13
N THR A 290 17.59 6.90 1.02
CA THR A 290 17.47 5.44 0.97
C THR A 290 18.83 4.73 0.97
N GLY A 291 19.93 5.48 1.05
CA GLY A 291 21.26 4.95 1.29
C GLY A 291 21.37 4.37 2.71
N GLU A 292 21.90 3.16 2.83
CA GLU A 292 21.97 2.44 4.11
C GLU A 292 22.77 3.21 5.18
N LEU A 293 23.79 3.99 4.80
CA LEU A 293 24.51 4.87 5.71
C LEU A 293 23.57 5.89 6.39
N ASN A 294 22.66 6.54 5.65
CA ASN A 294 21.72 7.49 6.24
C ASN A 294 20.60 6.82 7.03
N ARG A 295 20.22 5.58 6.69
CA ARG A 295 19.28 4.80 7.49
C ARG A 295 19.87 4.41 8.84
N ILE A 296 21.17 4.13 8.91
CA ILE A 296 21.86 3.84 10.18
C ILE A 296 21.88 5.08 11.08
N TYR A 297 22.14 6.28 10.54
CA TYR A 297 22.13 7.52 11.32
C TYR A 297 20.74 8.00 11.75
N ASN A 298 19.69 7.64 11.01
CA ASN A 298 18.30 8.04 11.30
C ASN A 298 17.45 6.94 11.95
N ARG A 299 18.03 5.82 12.39
CA ARG A 299 17.33 4.94 13.34
C ARG A 299 17.26 5.66 14.69
N PRO A 300 16.08 5.74 15.33
CA PRO A 300 16.05 5.96 16.78
C PRO A 300 16.99 4.92 17.39
N SER A 301 17.91 5.35 18.25
CA SER A 301 18.79 4.43 18.95
C SER A 301 17.94 3.33 19.58
N PHE A 302 18.31 2.08 19.33
CA PHE A 302 17.95 1.02 20.26
C PHE A 302 18.66 1.35 21.58
N GLY A 303 17.89 1.49 22.67
CA GLY A 303 18.32 1.84 24.03
C GLY A 303 18.00 3.31 24.34
N ASP A 304 17.15 3.65 25.31
CA ASP A 304 16.78 2.92 26.55
C ASP A 304 15.39 2.26 26.55
#